data_AF-A0A6A0A662-F1
#
_entry.id   AF-A0A6A0A662-F1
#
_cell.length_a   1.000
_cell.length_b   1.000
_cell.length_c   1.000
_cell.angle_alpha   90.00
_cell.angle_beta   90.00
_cell.angle_gamma   90.00
#
_symmetry.space_group_name_H-M   'P 1'
#
loop_
_entity.id
_entity.type
_entity.pdbx_description
1 polymer ?
#
loop_
_entity_poly.entity_id
_entity_poly.type
_entity_poly.pdbx_seq_one_letter_code
_entity_poly.pdbx_strand_id
1 'polypeptide(L)' 'MITYCPTCGNMCLVELTAGSRDLRYFCQACPYIYTIKQKITTHVVLAKKEVDDVLGGDETWKAAARTD' A
#
# COMPACT_ATOMS: atom_id res chain seq x y z
N MET A 1 4.58 -3.95 4.08
CA MET A 1 5.50 -4.66 5.00
C MET A 1 6.43 -3.64 5.60
N ILE A 2 6.62 -3.68 6.91
CA ILE A 2 7.47 -2.75 7.67
C ILE A 2 8.75 -3.51 8.03
N THR A 3 9.91 -2.94 7.73
CA THR A 3 11.23 -3.51 8.05
C THR A 3 11.87 -2.77 9.22
N TYR A 4 12.45 -3.53 10.14
CA TYR A 4 13.11 -3.01 11.34
C TYR A 4 14.62 -3.20 11.28
N CYS A 5 15.35 -2.31 11.94
CA CYS A 5 16.80 -2.40 12.06
C CYS A 5 17.19 -3.48 13.07
N PRO A 6 18.09 -4.43 12.72
CA PRO A 6 18.50 -5.50 13.63
C PRO A 6 19.28 -4.98 14.87
N THR A 7 19.91 -3.81 14.75
CA THR A 7 20.78 -3.28 15.82
C THR A 7 20.02 -2.53 16.91
N CYS A 8 18.96 -1.81 16.55
CA CYS A 8 18.25 -0.89 17.47
C CYS A 8 16.73 -1.04 17.46
N GLY A 9 16.17 -1.95 16.64
CA GLY A 9 14.74 -2.20 16.58
C GLY A 9 13.89 -1.08 15.96
N ASN A 10 14.49 0.04 15.52
CA ASN A 10 13.76 1.14 14.90
C ASN A 10 13.33 0.82 13.46
N MET A 11 12.28 1.49 13.01
CA MET A 11 11.79 1.39 11.63
C MET A 11 12.86 1.89 10.64
N CYS A 12 13.16 1.08 9.63
CA CYS A 12 14.05 1.48 8.54
C CYS A 12 13.26 2.31 7.51
N LEU A 13 13.84 3.44 7.10
CA LEU A 13 13.32 4.26 6.01
C LEU A 13 14.01 3.88 4.69
N VAL A 14 13.43 4.27 3.57
CA VAL A 14 13.98 4.04 2.23
C VAL A 14 14.53 5.35 1.69
N GLU A 15 15.74 5.31 1.16
CA GLU A 15 16.34 6.43 0.43
C GLU A 15 16.96 5.97 -0.90
N LEU A 16 17.10 6.93 -1.81
CA LEU A 16 17.84 6.77 -3.05
C LEU A 16 19.31 7.10 -2.81
N THR A 17 20.20 6.24 -3.28
CA THR A 17 21.64 6.52 -3.20
C THR A 17 22.00 7.67 -4.14
N ALA A 18 22.67 8.70 -3.64
CA ALA A 18 23.09 9.84 -4.46
C ALA A 18 23.97 9.37 -5.62
N GLY A 19 23.50 9.59 -6.86
CA GLY A 19 24.23 9.24 -8.08
C GLY A 19 24.00 7.81 -8.61
N SER A 20 23.25 6.96 -7.91
CA SER A 20 22.81 5.66 -8.46
C SER A 20 21.29 5.52 -8.42
N ARG A 21 20.76 4.55 -9.18
CA ARG A 21 19.33 4.21 -9.17
C ARG A 21 18.98 3.19 -8.08
N ASP A 22 19.90 2.94 -7.14
CA ASP A 22 19.74 1.90 -6.14
C ASP A 22 19.03 2.44 -4.90
N LEU A 23 18.02 1.67 -4.47
CA LEU A 23 17.30 1.92 -3.23
C LEU A 23 18.04 1.26 -2.06
N ARG A 24 18.13 1.96 -0.94
CA ARG A 24 18.67 1.42 0.31
C ARG A 24 17.75 1.69 1.49
N TYR A 25 17.67 0.72 2.39
CA TYR A 25 17.10 0.89 3.71
C TYR A 25 18.15 1.48 4.64
N PHE A 26 17.76 2.48 5.42
CA PHE A 26 18.63 3.10 6.40
C PHE A 26 17.89 3.38 7.70
N CYS A 27 18.61 3.33 8.81
CA CYS A 27 18.08 3.69 10.12
C CYS A 27 18.41 5.16 10.43
N GLN A 28 17.45 5.87 11.04
CA GLN A 28 17.69 7.25 11.52
C GLN A 28 18.54 7.31 12.80
N ALA A 29 18.52 6.25 13.61
CA ALA A 29 19.13 6.24 14.94
C ALA A 29 20.50 5.56 15.00
N CYS A 30 20.90 4.81 13.97
CA CYS A 30 22.17 4.09 13.94
C CYS A 30 22.71 3.99 12.50
N PRO A 31 24.01 3.73 12.29
CA PRO A 31 24.64 3.70 10.96
C PRO A 31 24.31 2.43 10.15
N TYR A 32 23.22 1.74 10.46
CA TYR A 32 22.79 0.55 9.73
C TYR A 32 22.23 0.94 8.37
N ILE A 33 22.80 0.35 7.32
CA ILE A 33 22.41 0.53 5.92
C ILE A 33 22.31 -0.84 5.27
N TYR A 34 21.26 -1.05 4.48
CA TYR A 34 21.04 -2.27 3.71
C TYR A 34 20.57 -1.95 2.30
N THR A 35 21.29 -2.40 1.28
CA THR A 35 20.93 -2.18 -0.13
C THR A 35 19.85 -3.17 -0.60
N ILE A 36 18.80 -2.67 -1.24
CA ILE A 36 17.70 -3.49 -1.76
C ILE A 36 18.14 -4.20 -3.04
N LYS A 37 18.38 -5.51 -2.96
CA LYS A 37 18.85 -6.32 -4.10
C LYS A 37 17.73 -6.89 -4.98
N GLN A 38 16.53 -7.00 -4.43
CA GLN A 38 15.38 -7.64 -5.08
C GLN A 38 14.15 -6.74 -4.99
N LYS A 39 13.24 -6.89 -5.96
CA LYS A 39 11.99 -6.16 -5.97
C LYS A 39 11.09 -6.68 -4.85
N ILE A 40 10.68 -5.79 -3.94
CA ILE A 40 9.76 -6.08 -2.84
C ILE A 40 8.43 -5.37 -3.15
N THR A 41 7.33 -6.11 -3.19
CA THR A 41 5.98 -5.56 -3.41
C THR A 41 5.03 -6.09 -2.36
N THR A 42 4.24 -5.19 -1.76
CA THR A 42 3.21 -5.56 -0.79
C THR A 42 1.86 -5.11 -1.29
N HIS A 43 0.96 -6.07 -1.50
CA HIS A 43 -0.41 -5.82 -1.91
C HIS A 43 -1.31 -5.79 -0.67
N VAL A 44 -2.15 -4.77 -0.57
CA VAL A 44 -3.23 -4.70 0.42
C VAL A 44 -4.54 -4.81 -0.34
N VAL A 45 -5.29 -5.87 -0.10
CA VAL A 45 -6.64 -6.03 -0.66
C VAL A 45 -7.57 -5.14 0.15
N LEU A 46 -8.17 -4.16 -0.51
CA LEU A 46 -9.12 -3.25 0.13
C LEU A 46 -10.51 -3.90 0.16
N ALA A 47 -11.12 -3.96 1.35
CA ALA A 47 -12.53 -4.29 1.46
C ALA A 47 -13.34 -3.09 0.93
N LYS A 48 -14.24 -3.36 -0.03
CA LYS A 48 -15.21 -2.35 -0.46
C LYS A 48 -16.17 -2.11 0.69
N LYS A 49 -16.46 -0.84 0.98
CA LYS A 49 -17.57 -0.49 1.87
C LYS A 49 -18.84 -1.07 1.26
N GLU A 50 -19.67 -1.72 2.07
CA GLU A 50 -21.01 -2.12 1.65
C GLU A 50 -21.77 -0.87 1.21
N VAL A 51 -22.34 -0.92 0.00
CA VAL A 51 -23.18 0.16 -0.52
C VAL A 51 -24.49 0.06 0.25
N ASP A 52 -24.70 0.96 1.20
CA ASP A 52 -26.05 1.15 1.76
C ASP A 52 -26.98 1.54 0.60
N ASP A 53 -28.16 0.92 0.55
CA ASP A 53 -29.20 1.14 -0.46
C ASP A 53 -29.79 2.56 -0.35
N VAL A 54 -29.03 3.59 -0.73
CA VAL A 54 -29.53 4.98 -0.74
C VAL A 54 -30.37 5.28 -2.00
N LEU A 55 -30.52 4.31 -2.92
CA LEU A 55 -31.26 4.48 -4.18
C LEU A 55 -32.25 3.35 -4.49
N GLY A 56 -32.64 2.55 -3.49
CA GLY A 56 -33.55 1.42 -3.67
C GLY A 56 -32.89 0.26 -4.41
N GLY A 57 -32.90 -0.92 -3.79
CA GLY A 57 -32.22 -2.12 -4.29
C GLY A 57 -32.63 -2.57 -5.71
N ASP A 58 -32.13 -3.73 -6.11
CA ASP A 58 -32.27 -4.33 -7.45
C ASP A 58 -33.73 -4.37 -7.98
N GLU A 59 -34.71 -4.40 -7.09
CA GLU A 59 -36.13 -4.39 -7.44
C GLU A 59 -36.59 -3.09 -8.11
N THR A 60 -35.98 -1.95 -7.76
CA THR A 60 -36.32 -0.63 -8.33
C THR A 60 -35.78 -0.47 -9.75
N TRP A 61 -34.64 -1.09 -10.06
CA TRP A 61 -34.04 -1.07 -11.40
C TRP A 61 -34.77 -1.98 -12.38
N LYS A 62 -35.37 -3.09 -11.91
CA LYS A 62 -36.21 -3.98 -12.74
C LYS A 62 -37.53 -3.34 -13.16
N ALA A 63 -38.06 -2.40 -12.37
CA ALA A 63 -39.32 -1.72 -12.62
C ALA A 63 -39.19 -0.41 -13.42
N ALA A 64 -37.97 0.01 -13.78
CA ALA A 64 -37.76 1.20 -14.58
C ALA A 64 -38.31 0.99 -16.00
N ALA A 65 -39.45 1.63 -16.30
CA ALA A 65 -40.13 1.51 -17.58
C ALA A 65 -39.21 1.96 -18.74
N ARG A 66 -38.98 1.06 -19.69
CA ARG A 66 -38.33 1.38 -20.97
C ARG A 66 -39.38 1.99 -21.88
N THR A 67 -39.28 3.29 -22.15
CA THR A 67 -40.12 3.97 -23.15
C THR A 67 -39.65 3.62 -24.56
N ASP A 68 -40.59 3.23 -25.43
CA ASP A 68 -40.43 3.11 -26.89
C ASP A 68 -40.22 4.49 -27.56
#